data_AF-A0A7K9UD34-F1
#
_entry.id   AF-A0A7K9UD34-F1
#
_cell.length_a   1.000
_cell.length_b   1.000
_cell.length_c   1.000
_cell.angle_alpha   90.00
_cell.angle_beta   90.00
_cell.angle_gamma   90.00
#
_symmetry.space_group_name_H-M   'P 1'
#
loop_
_entity.id
_entity.type
_entity.pdbx_description
1 polymer ?
#
loop_
_entity_poly.entity_id
_entity_poly.type
_entity_poly.pdbx_seq_one_letter_code
_entity_poly.pdbx_strand_id
1 'polypeptide(L)'
;SVLCLGDCHLQTPCRIQKCTTDFVSLTSHLNSALLGFDLEFCKALRAYFACTYRNSKVCRGNLVYHSAVLGISDLMSQRNCSKDGPTSSTNPDVAHDSCNYSGHAEAREHQEQEKTTPTTYLFCGLFGDPHLRTFKDHFQTCKVEGAWPLIDNNYLSVQVTNVPVVPGSSATATNKITIIFKSYQDCTDQKVYQAVTDDLPAAFVDGTISGGDGNTKSLQIVEKISGKYIEMHARYIGTTVYVRQLGHYLTLAIRMPQELVMAYEESQDLQLCVNGCPSSERIDYSGHLPLPVMGQLLPQDGTAYPQSVYTLETATTKCHEKMLVKDIYFYSCVFDLLTTGDMNFTAAAHSALRDVEALHPRKEHWHIFPRSGGGGLGKSSKFFVGLELVCLILVVVL
;
A
#
# COMPACT_ATOMS: atom_id res chain seq x y z
N SER A 1 -6.32 58.47 -22.21
CA SER A 1 -6.28 57.37 -23.20
C SER A 1 -4.86 57.15 -23.65
N VAL A 2 -4.44 55.88 -23.61
CA VAL A 2 -3.06 55.40 -23.52
C VAL A 2 -2.32 55.49 -24.87
N LEU A 3 -1.04 55.84 -24.78
CA LEU A 3 -0.04 55.91 -25.85
C LEU A 3 0.37 54.51 -26.32
N CYS A 4 0.58 54.41 -27.63
CA CYS A 4 1.00 53.24 -28.37
C CYS A 4 2.50 52.89 -28.24
N LEU A 5 2.74 51.57 -28.30
CA LEU A 5 3.83 50.86 -28.98
C LEU A 5 5.28 51.07 -28.49
N GLY A 6 5.67 50.21 -27.55
CA GLY A 6 7.07 49.88 -27.24
C GLY A 6 7.18 48.42 -26.82
N ASP A 7 7.64 47.58 -27.74
CA ASP A 7 7.88 46.15 -27.56
C ASP A 7 9.08 45.95 -26.60
N CYS A 8 8.81 45.84 -25.29
CA CYS A 8 9.84 45.51 -24.29
C CYS A 8 9.82 44.01 -24.04
N HIS A 9 10.54 43.30 -24.92
CA HIS A 9 10.97 41.92 -24.80
C HIS A 9 11.42 41.62 -23.36
N LEU A 10 10.80 40.63 -22.71
CA LEU A 10 11.22 40.11 -21.41
C LEU A 10 12.70 39.71 -21.51
N GLN A 11 13.62 40.51 -20.94
CA GLN A 11 15.05 40.19 -20.98
C GLN A 11 15.30 38.96 -20.12
N THR A 12 15.65 37.84 -20.74
CA THR A 12 16.13 36.66 -20.04
C THR A 12 17.37 37.03 -19.24
N PRO A 13 17.47 36.74 -17.93
CA PRO A 13 18.66 37.10 -17.16
C PRO A 13 19.85 36.24 -17.57
N CYS A 14 21.06 36.81 -17.53
CA CYS A 14 22.30 36.07 -17.79
C CYS A 14 22.47 34.90 -16.80
N ARG A 15 22.59 33.67 -17.32
CA ARG A 15 22.69 32.44 -16.49
C ARG A 15 24.11 31.88 -16.36
N ILE A 16 25.13 32.74 -16.38
CA ILE A 16 26.54 32.31 -16.29
C ILE A 16 26.86 31.54 -15.01
N GLN A 17 26.28 31.95 -13.88
CA GLN A 17 26.50 31.27 -12.60
C GLN A 17 26.05 29.81 -12.68
N LYS A 18 24.88 29.54 -13.30
CA LYS A 18 24.40 28.17 -13.53
C LYS A 18 25.39 27.36 -14.38
N CYS A 19 25.86 27.90 -15.51
CA CYS A 19 26.86 27.20 -16.33
C CYS A 19 28.13 26.85 -15.54
N THR A 20 28.55 27.74 -14.64
CA THR A 20 29.77 27.56 -13.83
C THR A 20 29.55 26.52 -12.73
N THR A 21 28.41 26.56 -12.05
CA THR A 21 28.03 25.57 -11.04
C THR A 21 27.90 24.17 -11.65
N ASP A 22 27.29 24.06 -12.83
CA ASP A 22 27.14 22.81 -13.55
C ASP A 22 28.50 22.20 -13.93
N PHE A 23 29.46 23.03 -14.37
CA PHE A 23 30.82 22.59 -14.67
C PHE A 23 31.58 22.11 -13.43
N VAL A 24 31.51 22.86 -12.33
CA VAL A 24 32.15 22.46 -11.06
C VAL A 24 31.55 21.15 -10.56
N SER A 25 30.23 20.99 -10.65
CA SER A 25 29.55 19.74 -10.29
C SER A 25 30.08 18.55 -11.11
N LEU A 26 30.11 18.68 -12.43
CA LEU A 26 30.57 17.63 -13.35
C LEU A 26 32.05 17.25 -13.19
N THR A 27 32.86 18.12 -12.61
CA THR A 27 34.31 17.91 -12.48
C THR A 27 34.78 17.62 -11.06
N SER A 28 33.99 17.96 -10.04
CA SER A 28 34.36 17.81 -8.63
C SER A 28 34.66 16.38 -8.19
N HIS A 29 34.04 15.38 -8.83
CA HIS A 29 34.23 13.95 -8.53
C HIS A 29 35.32 13.28 -9.38
N LEU A 30 35.91 13.98 -10.36
CA LEU A 30 36.93 13.43 -11.23
C LEU A 30 38.29 13.43 -10.52
N ASN A 31 38.91 12.24 -10.41
CA ASN A 31 40.21 12.07 -9.76
C ASN A 31 41.33 11.89 -10.80
N SER A 32 42.42 12.66 -10.67
CA SER A 32 43.52 12.70 -11.65
C SER A 32 44.33 11.40 -11.75
N ALA A 33 44.13 10.44 -10.84
CA ALA A 33 44.80 9.13 -10.84
C ALA A 33 44.07 8.04 -11.66
N LEU A 34 42.89 8.32 -12.22
CA LEU A 34 42.07 7.35 -12.96
C LEU A 34 42.33 7.42 -14.48
N LEU A 35 42.47 6.25 -15.12
CA LEU A 35 42.49 6.11 -16.58
C LEU A 35 41.18 6.68 -17.16
N GLY A 36 41.29 7.69 -18.03
CA GLY A 36 40.15 8.36 -18.66
C GLY A 36 39.74 9.69 -18.02
N PHE A 37 40.45 10.16 -16.98
CA PHE A 37 40.21 11.47 -16.35
C PHE A 37 40.17 12.63 -17.35
N ASP A 38 41.17 12.73 -18.24
CA ASP A 38 41.23 13.81 -19.22
C ASP A 38 40.06 13.74 -20.22
N LEU A 39 39.59 12.54 -20.56
CA LEU A 39 38.45 12.37 -21.45
C LEU A 39 37.16 12.91 -20.82
N GLU A 40 36.86 12.52 -19.57
CA GLU A 40 35.67 12.97 -18.85
C GLU A 40 35.72 14.46 -18.49
N PHE A 41 36.91 14.95 -18.11
CA PHE A 41 37.11 16.37 -17.86
C PHE A 41 36.92 17.21 -19.14
N CYS A 42 37.42 16.74 -20.28
CA CYS A 42 37.18 17.39 -21.57
C CYS A 42 35.69 17.36 -21.96
N LYS A 43 34.93 16.30 -21.67
CA LYS A 43 33.47 16.27 -21.90
C LYS A 43 32.73 17.31 -21.06
N ALA A 44 33.11 17.46 -19.78
CA ALA A 44 32.55 18.49 -18.91
C ALA A 44 32.93 19.92 -19.38
N LEU A 45 34.19 20.14 -19.79
CA LEU A 45 34.64 21.41 -20.34
C LEU A 45 33.89 21.79 -21.63
N ARG A 46 33.62 20.83 -22.52
CA ARG A 46 32.83 21.08 -23.74
C ARG A 46 31.39 21.48 -23.39
N ALA A 47 30.79 20.83 -22.39
CA ALA A 47 29.46 21.19 -21.90
C ALA A 47 29.44 22.63 -21.37
N TYR A 48 30.46 23.01 -20.61
CA TYR A 48 30.60 24.36 -20.07
C TYR A 48 30.78 25.42 -21.18
N PHE A 49 31.63 25.13 -22.16
CA PHE A 49 31.80 25.96 -23.35
C PHE A 49 30.49 26.16 -24.11
N ALA A 50 29.73 25.08 -24.37
CA ALA A 50 28.45 25.17 -25.06
C ALA A 50 27.43 26.00 -24.26
N CYS A 51 27.37 25.84 -22.93
CA CYS A 51 26.49 26.62 -22.06
C CYS A 51 26.81 28.11 -22.10
N THR A 52 28.09 28.48 -22.01
CA THR A 52 28.53 29.88 -22.06
C THR A 52 28.33 30.48 -23.46
N TYR A 53 28.59 29.74 -24.54
CA TYR A 53 28.34 30.21 -25.90
C TYR A 53 26.86 30.56 -26.14
N ARG A 54 25.93 29.71 -25.66
CA ARG A 54 24.47 29.96 -25.75
C ARG A 54 24.04 31.23 -25.03
N ASN A 55 24.70 31.57 -23.92
CA ASN A 55 24.39 32.75 -23.12
C ASN A 55 25.13 34.04 -23.57
N SER A 56 25.97 33.96 -24.61
CA SER A 56 26.87 35.05 -25.04
C SER A 56 26.19 36.39 -25.31
N LYS A 57 25.03 36.40 -25.98
CA LYS A 57 24.30 37.64 -26.32
C LYS A 57 23.71 38.32 -25.09
N VAL A 58 23.24 37.52 -24.13
CA VAL A 58 22.54 37.98 -22.93
C VAL A 58 23.53 38.38 -21.83
N CYS A 59 24.69 37.71 -21.77
CA CYS A 59 25.72 37.94 -20.76
C CYS A 59 26.79 38.97 -21.16
N ARG A 60 26.60 39.75 -22.24
CA ARG A 60 27.62 40.66 -22.79
C ARG A 60 28.23 41.64 -21.77
N GLY A 61 27.42 42.15 -20.84
CA GLY A 61 27.85 43.09 -19.80
C GLY A 61 28.27 42.45 -18.48
N ASN A 62 28.34 41.13 -18.39
CA ASN A 62 28.64 40.42 -17.14
C ASN A 62 30.14 40.08 -17.06
N LEU A 63 30.83 40.60 -16.04
CA LEU A 63 32.27 40.37 -15.87
C LEU A 63 32.61 38.89 -15.62
N VAL A 64 31.79 38.18 -14.84
CA VAL A 64 31.98 36.77 -14.51
C VAL A 64 31.89 35.89 -15.77
N TYR A 65 31.02 36.26 -16.72
CA TYR A 65 30.93 35.61 -18.03
C TYR A 65 32.23 35.69 -18.82
N HIS A 66 32.84 36.88 -18.91
CA HIS A 66 34.08 37.05 -19.66
C HIS A 66 35.26 36.35 -18.98
N SER A 67 35.33 36.39 -17.64
CA SER A 67 36.31 35.61 -16.88
C SER A 67 36.16 34.11 -17.12
N ALA A 68 34.93 33.59 -17.13
CA ALA A 68 34.64 32.18 -17.38
C ALA A 68 35.02 31.75 -18.81
N VAL A 69 34.67 32.54 -19.83
CA VAL A 69 35.01 32.21 -21.23
C VAL A 69 36.52 32.14 -21.44
N LEU A 70 37.28 33.07 -20.85
CA LEU A 70 38.74 33.04 -20.88
C LEU A 70 39.30 31.80 -20.16
N GLY A 71 38.77 31.49 -18.97
CA GLY A 71 39.18 30.30 -18.21
C GLY A 71 38.89 28.99 -18.92
N ILE A 72 37.74 28.87 -19.61
CA ILE A 72 37.41 27.69 -20.43
C ILE A 72 38.43 27.52 -21.55
N SER A 73 38.78 28.61 -22.26
CA SER A 73 39.73 28.54 -23.37
C SER A 73 41.14 28.11 -22.91
N ASP A 74 41.57 28.61 -21.76
CA ASP A 74 42.86 28.25 -21.16
C ASP A 74 42.88 26.77 -20.72
N LEU A 75 41.85 26.32 -19.99
CA LEU A 75 41.72 24.92 -19.55
C LEU A 75 41.65 23.93 -20.73
N MET A 76 40.94 24.29 -21.80
CA MET A 76 40.89 23.49 -23.03
C MET A 76 42.28 23.34 -23.67
N SER A 77 43.08 24.41 -23.68
CA SER A 77 44.43 24.41 -24.25
C SER A 77 45.42 23.64 -23.37
N GLN A 78 45.38 23.82 -22.05
CA GLN A 78 46.30 23.16 -21.12
C GLN A 78 46.18 21.64 -21.16
N ARG A 79 45.00 21.12 -21.49
CA ARG A 79 44.71 19.67 -21.48
C ARG A 79 44.48 19.08 -22.87
N ASN A 80 44.80 19.81 -23.94
CA ASN A 80 44.63 19.37 -25.32
C ASN A 80 43.21 18.86 -25.64
N CYS A 81 42.18 19.46 -25.04
CA CYS A 81 40.81 19.07 -25.31
C CYS A 81 40.39 19.54 -26.71
N SER A 82 39.94 18.62 -27.57
CA SER A 82 39.23 19.00 -28.81
C SER A 82 37.97 19.79 -28.48
N LYS A 83 37.66 20.84 -29.27
CA LYS A 83 36.41 21.61 -29.12
C LYS A 83 35.19 20.81 -29.56
N ASP A 84 35.38 19.88 -30.49
CA ASP A 84 34.34 18.99 -31.01
C ASP A 84 34.38 17.66 -30.27
N GLY A 85 33.19 17.14 -29.92
CA GLY A 85 33.03 15.86 -29.21
C GLY A 85 31.84 15.85 -28.24
N PRO A 86 31.59 14.72 -27.56
CA PRO A 86 30.47 14.58 -26.63
C PRO A 86 30.60 15.52 -25.42
N THR A 87 29.45 15.94 -24.88
CA THR A 87 29.32 16.81 -23.70
C THR A 87 28.66 16.07 -22.54
N SER A 88 29.13 16.28 -21.31
CA SER A 88 28.43 15.80 -20.11
C SER A 88 27.10 16.57 -19.91
N SER A 89 26.05 15.92 -19.40
CA SER A 89 24.72 16.52 -19.19
C SER A 89 24.45 16.75 -17.70
N THR A 90 23.84 17.89 -17.36
CA THR A 90 23.30 18.21 -16.01
C THR A 90 21.78 18.11 -15.92
N ASN A 91 21.10 17.66 -16.98
CA ASN A 91 19.72 17.21 -16.82
C ASN A 91 19.75 15.86 -16.10
N PRO A 92 19.07 15.71 -14.95
CA PRO A 92 19.39 14.67 -14.01
C PRO A 92 18.96 13.32 -14.55
N ASP A 93 19.83 12.32 -14.42
CA ASP A 93 19.38 11.04 -13.90
C ASP A 93 18.42 11.34 -12.75
N VAL A 94 17.16 10.94 -12.89
CA VAL A 94 16.23 10.91 -11.77
C VAL A 94 16.97 10.18 -10.66
N ALA A 95 17.27 10.87 -9.56
CA ALA A 95 17.80 10.21 -8.38
C ALA A 95 16.82 9.08 -8.06
N HIS A 96 17.25 7.86 -8.34
CA HIS A 96 16.47 6.66 -8.09
C HIS A 96 16.30 6.64 -6.58
N ASP A 97 15.10 6.95 -6.09
CA ASP A 97 14.76 6.72 -4.69
C ASP A 97 14.66 5.20 -4.55
N SER A 98 15.82 4.55 -4.40
CA SER A 98 15.98 3.09 -4.35
C SER A 98 15.06 2.46 -3.31
N CYS A 99 14.65 3.25 -2.31
CA CYS A 99 13.83 2.85 -1.19
C CYS A 99 12.37 3.30 -1.31
N ASN A 100 11.92 3.62 -2.52
CA ASN A 100 10.54 3.94 -2.84
C ASN A 100 10.00 2.98 -3.91
N TYR A 101 9.18 2.04 -3.47
CA TYR A 101 8.60 1.00 -4.31
C TYR A 101 7.76 1.55 -5.48
N SER A 102 7.03 2.65 -5.27
CA SER A 102 6.29 3.33 -6.34
C SER A 102 7.19 3.88 -7.44
N GLY A 103 8.40 4.37 -7.09
CA GLY A 103 9.37 4.86 -8.07
C GLY A 103 9.95 3.74 -8.94
N HIS A 104 10.08 2.52 -8.39
CA HIS A 104 10.51 1.33 -9.15
C HIS A 104 9.43 0.82 -10.11
N ALA A 105 8.16 0.89 -9.71
CA ALA A 105 7.04 0.51 -10.59
C ALA A 105 6.95 1.44 -11.82
N GLU A 106 7.04 2.76 -11.61
CA GLU A 106 7.00 3.76 -12.69
C GLU A 106 8.26 3.72 -13.58
N ALA A 107 9.44 3.43 -13.01
CA ALA A 107 10.68 3.30 -13.79
C ALA A 107 10.70 2.05 -14.69
N ARG A 108 10.15 0.92 -14.22
CA ARG A 108 9.97 -0.29 -15.04
C ARG A 108 9.03 -0.05 -16.23
N GLU A 109 7.98 0.76 -16.04
CA GLU A 109 7.05 1.15 -17.11
C GLU A 109 7.71 2.02 -18.20
N HIS A 110 8.87 2.65 -17.93
CA HIS A 110 9.58 3.49 -18.90
C HIS A 110 10.77 2.80 -19.59
N GLN A 111 11.25 1.67 -19.07
CA GLN A 111 12.39 0.94 -19.66
C GLN A 111 11.98 -0.29 -20.49
N GLU A 112 10.78 -0.84 -20.31
CA GLU A 112 10.31 -1.99 -21.08
C GLU A 112 8.97 -1.70 -21.77
N GLN A 113 9.04 -1.52 -23.09
CA GLN A 113 7.88 -1.57 -23.99
C GLN A 113 7.35 -3.02 -24.11
N GLU A 114 7.18 -3.72 -22.99
CA GLU A 114 6.66 -5.09 -22.91
C GLU A 114 5.71 -5.21 -21.70
N LYS A 115 4.46 -4.73 -21.87
CA LYS A 115 3.27 -5.06 -21.05
C LYS A 115 3.54 -5.40 -19.56
N THR A 116 4.21 -4.54 -18.80
CA THR A 116 4.21 -4.66 -17.34
C THR A 116 2.84 -4.24 -16.84
N THR A 117 2.08 -5.18 -16.30
CA THR A 117 0.79 -4.91 -15.64
C THR A 117 1.01 -3.93 -14.48
N PRO A 118 0.12 -2.93 -14.30
CA PRO A 118 0.23 -1.97 -13.20
C PRO A 118 0.28 -2.69 -11.85
N THR A 119 1.11 -2.21 -10.93
CA THR A 119 1.28 -2.77 -9.59
C THR A 119 -0.08 -2.94 -8.93
N THR A 120 -0.49 -4.20 -8.76
CA THR A 120 -1.75 -4.53 -8.10
C THR A 120 -1.52 -4.63 -6.61
N TYR A 121 -2.25 -3.82 -5.83
CA TYR A 121 -2.25 -3.92 -4.37
C TYR A 121 -3.32 -4.89 -3.90
N LEU A 122 -3.10 -5.51 -2.75
CA LEU A 122 -4.07 -6.36 -2.05
C LEU A 122 -4.29 -5.80 -0.64
N PHE A 123 -5.43 -6.19 -0.05
CA PHE A 123 -5.84 -5.76 1.28
C PHE A 123 -6.09 -6.97 2.18
N CYS A 124 -5.58 -6.92 3.41
CA CYS A 124 -5.96 -7.86 4.48
C CYS A 124 -6.43 -7.07 5.70
N GLY A 125 -7.43 -7.57 6.42
CA GLY A 125 -7.93 -6.95 7.65
C GLY A 125 -8.32 -7.97 8.71
N LEU A 126 -8.11 -7.63 9.98
CA LEU A 126 -8.49 -8.40 11.16
C LEU A 126 -9.14 -7.47 12.19
N PHE A 127 -10.36 -7.80 12.62
CA PHE A 127 -11.11 -7.01 13.59
C PHE A 127 -12.16 -7.88 14.30
N GLY A 128 -12.75 -7.42 15.39
CA GLY A 128 -13.86 -8.14 16.02
C GLY A 128 -13.49 -9.52 16.57
N ASP A 129 -14.42 -10.47 16.46
CA ASP A 129 -14.24 -11.87 16.87
C ASP A 129 -13.55 -12.73 15.79
N PRO A 130 -12.21 -12.72 15.79
CA PRO A 130 -11.45 -12.08 14.75
C PRO A 130 -12.00 -12.44 13.37
N HIS A 131 -12.73 -11.50 12.83
CA HIS A 131 -13.18 -11.44 11.46
C HIS A 131 -12.00 -11.11 10.56
N LEU A 132 -11.64 -12.08 9.72
CA LEU A 132 -10.52 -12.02 8.81
C LEU A 132 -11.02 -11.76 7.38
N ARG A 133 -10.57 -10.66 6.79
CA ARG A 133 -10.59 -10.47 5.34
C ARG A 133 -9.20 -10.76 4.78
N THR A 134 -9.09 -11.82 3.98
CA THR A 134 -7.83 -12.22 3.34
C THR A 134 -7.50 -11.33 2.12
N PHE A 135 -6.25 -11.41 1.65
CA PHE A 135 -5.80 -10.78 0.40
C PHE A 135 -6.57 -11.22 -0.86
N LYS A 136 -7.28 -12.35 -0.79
CA LYS A 136 -8.15 -12.87 -1.86
C LYS A 136 -9.59 -12.39 -1.72
N ASP A 137 -9.85 -11.42 -0.84
CA ASP A 137 -11.19 -10.92 -0.50
C ASP A 137 -12.14 -11.99 0.09
N HIS A 138 -11.61 -13.14 0.52
CA HIS A 138 -12.40 -14.08 1.32
C HIS A 138 -12.55 -13.55 2.73
N PHE A 139 -13.79 -13.58 3.22
CA PHE A 139 -14.15 -13.21 4.58
C PHE A 139 -14.41 -14.46 5.41
N GLN A 140 -13.83 -14.52 6.61
CA GLN A 140 -13.92 -15.66 7.53
C GLN A 140 -14.06 -15.16 8.97
N THR A 141 -14.75 -15.92 9.80
CA THR A 141 -14.78 -15.70 11.26
C THR A 141 -14.07 -16.84 11.94
N CYS A 142 -13.09 -16.53 12.77
CA CYS A 142 -12.12 -17.50 13.23
C CYS A 142 -12.00 -17.50 14.75
N LYS A 143 -11.86 -18.68 15.36
CA LYS A 143 -11.50 -18.79 16.76
C LYS A 143 -10.04 -18.36 16.96
N VAL A 144 -9.09 -19.07 16.35
CA VAL A 144 -7.65 -18.74 16.29
C VAL A 144 -7.11 -18.21 17.63
N GLU A 145 -7.39 -18.93 18.71
CA GLU A 145 -6.95 -18.60 20.06
C GLU A 145 -5.42 -18.73 20.18
N GLY A 146 -4.78 -17.82 20.91
CA GLY A 146 -3.34 -17.77 21.06
C GLY A 146 -2.64 -17.04 19.91
N ALA A 147 -1.39 -17.41 19.63
CA ALA A 147 -0.53 -16.71 18.69
C ALA A 147 -0.65 -17.27 17.26
N TRP A 148 -0.93 -16.40 16.28
CA TRP A 148 -1.13 -16.79 14.88
C TRP A 148 -0.42 -15.86 13.88
N PRO A 149 0.21 -16.41 12.82
CA PRO A 149 0.84 -15.62 11.76
C PRO A 149 -0.18 -15.13 10.73
N LEU A 150 -0.40 -13.83 10.66
CA LEU A 150 -1.20 -13.21 9.60
C LEU A 150 -0.45 -13.15 8.28
N ILE A 151 0.81 -12.73 8.33
CA ILE A 151 1.72 -12.65 7.20
C ILE A 151 3.05 -13.23 7.69
N ASP A 152 3.65 -14.07 6.89
CA ASP A 152 5.04 -14.48 7.05
C ASP A 152 5.64 -14.72 5.67
N ASN A 153 6.19 -13.65 5.08
CA ASN A 153 6.80 -13.67 3.75
C ASN A 153 8.22 -13.12 3.81
N ASN A 154 8.91 -12.99 2.68
CA ASN A 154 10.31 -12.58 2.64
C ASN A 154 10.59 -11.17 3.19
N TYR A 155 9.56 -10.33 3.35
CA TYR A 155 9.70 -8.91 3.68
C TYR A 155 9.08 -8.50 5.03
N LEU A 156 8.01 -9.19 5.43
CA LEU A 156 7.19 -8.82 6.57
C LEU A 156 6.72 -10.06 7.31
N SER A 157 6.82 -10.02 8.64
CA SER A 157 6.13 -10.98 9.51
C SER A 157 5.14 -10.23 10.40
N VAL A 158 3.89 -10.67 10.44
CA VAL A 158 2.80 -10.09 11.23
C VAL A 158 2.22 -11.21 12.06
N GLN A 159 2.30 -11.08 13.37
CA GLN A 159 1.79 -12.03 14.33
C GLN A 159 0.76 -11.36 15.24
N VAL A 160 -0.36 -12.03 15.47
CA VAL A 160 -1.38 -11.57 16.41
C VAL A 160 -1.53 -12.57 17.54
N THR A 161 -1.98 -12.10 18.71
CA THR A 161 -2.45 -12.97 19.79
C THR A 161 -3.91 -12.68 20.05
N ASN A 162 -4.75 -13.72 19.98
CA ASN A 162 -6.18 -13.62 20.28
C ASN A 162 -6.48 -14.32 21.59
N VAL A 163 -7.35 -13.70 22.39
CA VAL A 163 -7.78 -14.22 23.69
C VAL A 163 -9.30 -14.35 23.72
N PRO A 164 -9.86 -15.36 24.41
CA PRO A 164 -11.32 -15.47 24.56
C PRO A 164 -11.91 -14.21 25.20
N VAL A 165 -12.98 -13.67 24.61
CA VAL A 165 -13.67 -12.48 25.13
C VAL A 165 -14.43 -12.83 26.42
N VAL A 166 -15.06 -14.00 26.42
CA VAL A 166 -15.76 -14.56 27.58
C VAL A 166 -15.23 -15.98 27.81
N PRO A 167 -14.90 -16.39 29.05
CA PRO A 167 -14.46 -17.75 29.33
C PRO A 167 -15.44 -18.80 28.82
N GLY A 168 -14.94 -19.78 28.05
CA GLY A 168 -15.75 -20.86 27.47
C GLY A 168 -16.49 -20.49 26.18
N SER A 169 -16.43 -19.25 25.70
CA SER A 169 -16.94 -18.86 24.40
C SER A 169 -15.94 -19.22 23.28
N SER A 170 -16.46 -19.50 22.07
CA SER A 170 -15.64 -19.55 20.86
C SER A 170 -15.16 -18.18 20.41
N ALA A 171 -15.75 -17.11 20.96
CA ALA A 171 -15.40 -15.75 20.62
C ALA A 171 -14.06 -15.33 21.22
N THR A 172 -13.12 -14.94 20.37
CA THR A 172 -11.83 -14.38 20.75
C THR A 172 -11.68 -12.96 20.25
N ALA A 173 -10.64 -12.24 20.67
CA ALA A 173 -10.32 -10.93 20.10
C ALA A 173 -8.82 -10.65 20.28
N THR A 174 -8.27 -9.83 19.38
CA THR A 174 -6.83 -9.57 19.35
C THR A 174 -6.42 -8.63 20.48
N ASN A 175 -5.48 -9.05 21.33
CA ASN A 175 -4.94 -8.24 22.42
C ASN A 175 -3.44 -7.90 22.26
N LYS A 176 -2.79 -8.48 21.24
CA LYS A 176 -1.38 -8.21 20.91
C LYS A 176 -1.16 -8.31 19.42
N ILE A 177 -0.42 -7.35 18.87
CA ILE A 177 0.05 -7.33 17.49
C ILE A 177 1.56 -7.14 17.52
N THR A 178 2.29 -7.98 16.79
CA THR A 178 3.73 -7.86 16.57
C THR A 178 3.99 -7.84 15.07
N ILE A 179 4.71 -6.82 14.60
CA ILE A 179 5.04 -6.64 13.19
C ILE A 179 6.55 -6.51 13.07
N ILE A 180 7.17 -7.36 12.27
CA ILE A 180 8.59 -7.38 12.00
C ILE A 180 8.79 -6.96 10.55
N PHE A 181 9.29 -5.74 10.35
CA PHE A 181 9.80 -5.28 9.08
C PHE A 181 11.20 -5.86 8.90
N LYS A 182 11.35 -6.87 8.04
CA LYS A 182 12.64 -7.54 7.79
C LYS A 182 13.61 -6.54 7.17
N SER A 183 14.91 -6.70 7.46
CA SER A 183 15.95 -5.83 6.93
C SER A 183 15.90 -5.80 5.41
N TYR A 184 16.02 -4.62 4.82
CA TYR A 184 16.07 -4.43 3.38
C TYR A 184 17.28 -3.58 3.04
N GLN A 185 18.15 -4.15 2.21
CA GLN A 185 19.46 -3.57 1.91
C GLN A 185 19.32 -2.11 1.46
N ASP A 186 20.18 -1.26 2.01
CA ASP A 186 20.26 0.19 1.74
C ASP A 186 19.00 1.01 2.11
N CYS A 187 17.95 0.39 2.66
CA CYS A 187 16.68 1.08 2.97
C CYS A 187 16.31 1.07 4.44
N THR A 188 16.37 -0.08 5.11
CA THR A 188 16.05 -0.17 6.54
C THR A 188 16.73 -1.36 7.17
N ASP A 189 17.25 -1.16 8.38
CA ASP A 189 17.51 -2.22 9.33
C ASP A 189 16.20 -2.90 9.76
N GLN A 190 16.29 -4.10 10.34
CA GLN A 190 15.10 -4.79 10.84
C GLN A 190 14.45 -3.97 11.94
N LYS A 191 13.16 -3.67 11.80
CA LYS A 191 12.37 -2.96 12.82
C LYS A 191 11.26 -3.85 13.35
N VAL A 192 11.05 -3.80 14.67
CA VAL A 192 9.99 -4.54 15.34
C VAL A 192 9.04 -3.55 15.97
N TYR A 193 7.77 -3.66 15.60
CA TYR A 193 6.67 -2.97 16.24
C TYR A 193 5.87 -3.96 17.09
N GLN A 194 5.49 -3.56 18.30
CA GLN A 194 4.62 -4.35 19.15
C GLN A 194 3.60 -3.43 19.81
N ALA A 195 2.35 -3.84 19.76
CA ALA A 195 1.24 -3.21 20.47
C ALA A 195 0.53 -4.27 21.30
N VAL A 196 0.10 -3.88 22.49
CA VAL A 196 -0.78 -4.68 23.35
C VAL A 196 -1.98 -3.83 23.75
N THR A 197 -3.04 -4.46 24.26
CA THR A 197 -4.15 -3.72 24.85
C THR A 197 -3.64 -2.72 25.89
N ASP A 198 -4.12 -1.48 25.78
CA ASP A 198 -3.79 -0.32 26.61
C ASP A 198 -2.37 0.24 26.44
N ASP A 199 -1.60 -0.30 25.48
CA ASP A 199 -0.29 0.22 25.09
C ASP A 199 -0.11 0.13 23.55
N LEU A 200 -0.48 1.23 22.88
CA LEU A 200 -0.32 1.41 21.44
C LEU A 200 0.76 2.47 21.16
N PRO A 201 2.05 2.10 21.14
CA PRO A 201 3.14 3.06 21.02
C PRO A 201 3.22 3.65 19.61
N ALA A 202 3.73 4.89 19.53
CA ALA A 202 4.06 5.58 18.28
C ALA A 202 5.53 5.37 17.84
N ALA A 203 6.16 4.29 18.31
CA ALA A 203 7.56 3.96 18.05
C ALA A 203 7.74 2.44 17.94
N PHE A 204 8.86 2.04 17.33
CA PHE A 204 9.36 0.66 17.36
C PHE A 204 9.87 0.31 18.76
N VAL A 205 10.10 -0.97 19.02
CA VAL A 205 10.56 -1.48 20.34
C VAL A 205 11.92 -0.91 20.77
N ASP A 206 12.75 -0.48 19.81
CA ASP A 206 14.03 0.18 20.05
C ASP A 206 13.90 1.70 20.31
N GLY A 207 12.66 2.21 20.31
CA GLY A 207 12.33 3.62 20.52
C GLY A 207 12.43 4.48 19.27
N THR A 208 12.80 3.95 18.10
CA THR A 208 12.84 4.74 16.87
C THR A 208 11.44 4.89 16.26
N ILE A 209 11.22 5.96 15.51
CA ILE A 209 9.95 6.22 14.79
C ILE A 209 10.06 6.00 13.28
N SER A 210 11.26 5.66 12.82
CA SER A 210 11.58 5.44 11.41
C SER A 210 12.71 4.42 11.25
N GLY A 211 12.73 3.77 10.09
CA GLY A 211 13.85 2.98 9.57
C GLY A 211 14.42 3.65 8.31
N GLY A 212 15.72 3.50 8.10
CA GLY A 212 16.48 4.17 7.04
C GLY A 212 17.27 5.40 7.51
N ASP A 213 18.20 5.86 6.68
CA ASP A 213 19.05 7.02 6.94
C ASP A 213 18.29 8.35 6.75
N GLY A 214 18.79 9.41 7.37
CA GLY A 214 18.05 10.67 7.61
C GLY A 214 17.51 11.40 6.36
N ASN A 215 17.96 11.03 5.15
CA ASN A 215 17.49 11.62 3.89
C ASN A 215 16.30 10.87 3.26
N THR A 216 16.11 9.59 3.59
CA THR A 216 15.08 8.72 2.99
C THR A 216 14.41 7.90 4.08
N LYS A 217 13.35 8.46 4.70
CA LYS A 217 12.46 7.75 5.64
C LYS A 217 11.67 6.67 4.92
N SER A 218 12.32 5.56 4.61
CA SER A 218 11.77 4.42 3.87
C SER A 218 10.70 3.68 4.67
N LEU A 219 10.83 3.68 6.00
CA LEU A 219 9.88 3.15 6.97
C LEU A 219 9.56 4.21 8.02
N GLN A 220 8.28 4.42 8.32
CA GLN A 220 7.86 5.43 9.31
C GLN A 220 6.60 5.00 10.08
N ILE A 221 6.56 5.29 11.38
CA ILE A 221 5.35 5.28 12.21
C ILE A 221 4.78 6.70 12.32
N VAL A 222 3.46 6.83 12.15
CA VAL A 222 2.72 8.08 12.29
C VAL A 222 1.55 7.85 13.25
N GLU A 223 1.56 8.54 14.38
CA GLU A 223 0.42 8.57 15.28
C GLU A 223 -0.67 9.49 14.73
N LYS A 224 -1.89 8.96 14.55
CA LYS A 224 -3.05 9.72 14.07
C LYS A 224 -3.97 10.11 15.21
N ILE A 225 -4.16 9.21 16.17
CA ILE A 225 -4.93 9.46 17.39
C ILE A 225 -4.11 8.91 18.54
N SER A 226 -3.81 9.77 19.51
CA SER A 226 -2.89 9.44 20.60
C SER A 226 -3.31 8.18 21.34
N GLY A 227 -2.40 7.19 21.37
CA GLY A 227 -2.60 5.89 22.02
C GLY A 227 -3.78 5.05 21.48
N LYS A 228 -4.32 5.38 20.30
CA LYS A 228 -5.53 4.70 19.76
C LYS A 228 -5.45 4.37 18.28
N TYR A 229 -4.70 5.12 17.48
CA TYR A 229 -4.56 4.86 16.05
C TYR A 229 -3.19 5.30 15.55
N ILE A 230 -2.44 4.34 15.01
CA ILE A 230 -1.16 4.55 14.36
C ILE A 230 -1.16 3.96 12.96
N GLU A 231 -0.38 4.58 12.09
CA GLU A 231 -0.11 4.12 10.73
C GLU A 231 1.37 3.83 10.57
N MET A 232 1.71 2.73 9.93
CA MET A 232 3.06 2.37 9.52
C MET A 232 3.14 2.40 8.00
N HIS A 233 4.12 3.14 7.47
CA HIS A 233 4.35 3.29 6.04
C HIS A 233 5.73 2.73 5.68
N ALA A 234 5.76 1.54 5.09
CA ALA A 234 6.96 0.89 4.56
C ALA A 234 7.04 1.14 3.05
N ARG A 235 7.52 2.33 2.68
CA ARG A 235 7.59 2.80 1.28
C ARG A 235 8.48 1.92 0.41
N TYR A 236 9.54 1.34 0.97
CA TYR A 236 10.48 0.48 0.26
C TYR A 236 9.86 -0.85 -0.24
N ILE A 237 8.76 -1.28 0.38
CA ILE A 237 7.97 -2.47 -0.02
C ILE A 237 6.50 -2.12 -0.34
N GLY A 238 6.20 -0.84 -0.59
CA GLY A 238 4.85 -0.37 -0.94
C GLY A 238 3.77 -0.73 0.09
N THR A 239 4.12 -0.99 1.34
CA THR A 239 3.22 -1.58 2.33
C THR A 239 2.76 -0.53 3.34
N THR A 240 1.46 -0.53 3.64
CA THR A 240 0.86 0.32 4.68
C THR A 240 0.14 -0.56 5.69
N VAL A 241 0.35 -0.31 6.98
CA VAL A 241 -0.30 -1.03 8.07
C VAL A 241 -0.98 -0.06 9.02
N TYR A 242 -2.25 -0.27 9.33
CA TYR A 242 -3.02 0.47 10.31
C TYR A 242 -3.26 -0.40 11.54
N VAL A 243 -2.96 0.14 12.73
CA VAL A 243 -3.28 -0.50 14.01
C VAL A 243 -4.13 0.45 14.84
N ARG A 244 -5.27 -0.04 15.34
CA ARG A 244 -6.15 0.72 16.22
C ARG A 244 -6.44 -0.06 17.49
N GLN A 245 -6.64 0.64 18.60
CA GLN A 245 -7.26 0.09 19.79
C GLN A 245 -8.69 0.60 19.92
N LEU A 246 -9.64 -0.33 20.04
CA LEU A 246 -11.07 -0.04 20.20
C LEU A 246 -11.60 -0.86 21.38
N GLY A 247 -11.96 -0.15 22.44
CA GLY A 247 -12.20 -0.80 23.73
C GLY A 247 -10.91 -1.45 24.24
N HIS A 248 -11.00 -2.75 24.53
CA HIS A 248 -9.89 -3.56 25.06
C HIS A 248 -9.17 -4.40 24.00
N TYR A 249 -9.47 -4.19 22.71
CA TYR A 249 -8.96 -5.04 21.64
C TYR A 249 -8.35 -4.22 20.50
N LEU A 250 -7.49 -4.88 19.74
CA LEU A 250 -6.76 -4.29 18.63
C LEU A 250 -7.39 -4.70 17.29
N THR A 251 -7.39 -3.78 16.33
CA THR A 251 -7.73 -4.07 14.93
C THR A 251 -6.53 -3.80 14.04
N LEU A 252 -6.45 -4.53 12.93
CA LEU A 252 -5.34 -4.46 11.99
C LEU A 252 -5.86 -4.39 10.57
N ALA A 253 -5.26 -3.50 9.75
CA ALA A 253 -5.51 -3.46 8.31
C ALA A 253 -4.20 -3.26 7.55
N ILE A 254 -4.02 -3.98 6.46
CA ILE A 254 -2.77 -4.05 5.70
C ILE A 254 -3.06 -3.88 4.22
N ARG A 255 -2.32 -2.98 3.57
CA ARG A 255 -2.22 -2.89 2.11
C ARG A 255 -0.82 -3.30 1.68
N MET A 256 -0.70 -4.28 0.79
CA MET A 256 0.59 -4.80 0.32
C MET A 256 0.55 -5.10 -1.19
N PRO A 257 1.64 -4.87 -1.95
CA PRO A 257 1.70 -5.25 -3.36
C PRO A 257 1.56 -6.76 -3.56
N GLN A 258 0.78 -7.19 -4.55
CA GLN A 258 0.49 -8.59 -4.84
C GLN A 258 1.77 -9.43 -5.02
N GLU A 259 2.76 -8.91 -5.74
CA GLU A 259 4.03 -9.62 -5.96
C GLU A 259 4.80 -9.91 -4.67
N LEU A 260 4.73 -9.01 -3.68
CA LEU A 260 5.40 -9.19 -2.40
C LEU A 260 4.58 -10.09 -1.45
N VAL A 261 3.25 -10.04 -1.54
CA VAL A 261 2.36 -10.99 -0.83
C VAL A 261 2.66 -12.43 -1.23
N MET A 262 2.93 -12.67 -2.51
CA MET A 262 3.15 -14.02 -3.06
C MET A 262 4.63 -14.48 -2.98
N ALA A 263 5.52 -13.65 -2.43
CA ALA A 263 6.94 -13.94 -2.29
C ALA A 263 7.25 -14.54 -0.90
N TYR A 264 6.88 -15.82 -0.73
CA TYR A 264 7.13 -16.61 0.48
C TYR A 264 7.59 -18.03 0.10
N GLU A 265 8.28 -18.70 1.01
CA GLU A 265 8.76 -20.08 0.81
C GLU A 265 7.66 -21.12 1.10
N GLU A 266 7.79 -22.33 0.55
CA GLU A 266 6.82 -23.42 0.79
C GLU A 266 6.68 -23.80 2.28
N SER A 267 7.72 -23.55 3.09
CA SER A 267 7.72 -23.77 4.53
C SER A 267 6.82 -22.79 5.31
N GLN A 268 6.36 -21.72 4.67
CA GLN A 268 5.55 -20.64 5.25
C GLN A 268 4.07 -20.76 4.83
N ASP A 269 3.53 -21.98 4.88
CA ASP A 269 2.18 -22.32 4.40
C ASP A 269 1.06 -21.73 5.29
N LEU A 270 1.33 -21.59 6.59
CA LEU A 270 0.42 -20.99 7.56
C LEU A 270 0.53 -19.46 7.55
N GLN A 271 -0.31 -18.81 6.74
CA GLN A 271 -0.49 -17.35 6.71
C GLN A 271 -1.97 -17.00 6.57
N LEU A 272 -2.57 -16.46 7.63
CA LEU A 272 -4.01 -16.21 7.66
C LEU A 272 -4.44 -15.23 6.55
N CYS A 273 -3.66 -14.17 6.28
CA CYS A 273 -4.00 -13.22 5.21
C CYS A 273 -3.96 -13.83 3.80
N VAL A 274 -3.24 -14.93 3.57
CA VAL A 274 -3.09 -15.56 2.24
C VAL A 274 -4.07 -16.73 2.05
N ASN A 275 -4.16 -17.60 3.05
CA ASN A 275 -4.88 -18.88 2.97
C ASN A 275 -6.14 -18.92 3.84
N GLY A 276 -6.33 -17.93 4.71
CA GLY A 276 -7.39 -17.92 5.70
C GLY A 276 -7.06 -18.81 6.91
N CYS A 277 -8.02 -18.93 7.80
CA CYS A 277 -7.90 -19.78 8.98
C CYS A 277 -8.03 -21.26 8.60
N PRO A 278 -7.34 -22.18 9.31
CA PRO A 278 -7.57 -23.61 9.18
C PRO A 278 -9.05 -23.97 9.39
N SER A 279 -9.55 -25.00 8.70
CA SER A 279 -10.98 -25.36 8.79
C SER A 279 -11.44 -25.70 10.21
N SER A 280 -10.55 -26.21 11.07
CA SER A 280 -10.84 -26.48 12.49
C SER A 280 -11.01 -25.22 13.34
N GLU A 281 -10.49 -24.08 12.87
CA GLU A 281 -10.53 -22.79 13.55
C GLU A 281 -11.63 -21.88 13.00
N ARG A 282 -12.38 -22.30 11.97
CA ARG A 282 -13.46 -21.49 11.40
C ARG A 282 -14.73 -21.66 12.21
N ILE A 283 -15.34 -20.53 12.57
CA ILE A 283 -16.66 -20.45 13.21
C ILE A 283 -17.77 -20.43 12.14
N ASP A 284 -17.44 -20.03 10.91
CA ASP A 284 -18.35 -20.11 9.78
C ASP A 284 -18.46 -21.53 9.19
N TYR A 285 -19.67 -21.91 8.79
CA TYR A 285 -19.90 -23.09 7.95
C TYR A 285 -20.06 -22.63 6.50
N SER A 286 -19.05 -22.87 5.67
CA SER A 286 -19.10 -22.66 4.21
C SER A 286 -19.24 -21.19 3.77
N GLY A 287 -18.63 -20.24 4.51
CA GLY A 287 -18.73 -18.80 4.18
C GLY A 287 -20.07 -18.16 4.53
N HIS A 288 -20.90 -18.87 5.32
CA HIS A 288 -22.04 -18.28 6.01
C HIS A 288 -21.61 -17.98 7.43
N LEU A 289 -21.47 -16.69 7.75
CA LEU A 289 -21.58 -16.23 9.14
C LEU A 289 -22.89 -16.83 9.67
N PRO A 290 -22.86 -17.72 10.68
CA PRO A 290 -24.07 -18.18 11.34
C PRO A 290 -24.57 -17.01 12.18
N LEU A 291 -25.04 -15.96 11.51
CA LEU A 291 -25.94 -15.04 12.14
C LEU A 291 -27.11 -15.89 12.62
N PRO A 292 -27.62 -15.70 13.84
CA PRO A 292 -28.84 -16.35 14.31
C PRO A 292 -30.11 -15.89 13.54
N VAL A 293 -29.94 -15.42 12.31
CA VAL A 293 -30.94 -14.97 11.36
C VAL A 293 -31.77 -16.13 10.79
N MET A 294 -31.39 -17.40 11.00
CA MET A 294 -32.18 -18.55 10.55
C MET A 294 -32.40 -19.64 11.63
N GLY A 295 -32.85 -19.26 12.83
CA GLY A 295 -33.65 -20.14 13.71
C GLY A 295 -33.15 -21.58 14.01
N GLN A 296 -31.87 -21.89 13.82
CA GLN A 296 -31.34 -23.27 13.87
C GLN A 296 -30.08 -23.44 14.71
N LEU A 297 -29.87 -22.59 15.73
CA LEU A 297 -29.08 -23.02 16.88
C LEU A 297 -30.03 -23.66 17.89
N LEU A 298 -30.43 -24.90 17.60
CA LEU A 298 -30.72 -25.83 18.68
C LEU A 298 -29.40 -26.02 19.45
N PRO A 299 -29.38 -25.89 20.78
CA PRO A 299 -28.18 -26.11 21.56
C PRO A 299 -27.77 -27.57 21.41
N GLN A 300 -26.77 -27.84 20.58
CA GLN A 300 -25.97 -29.04 20.77
C GLN A 300 -25.05 -28.75 21.95
N ASP A 301 -25.23 -29.53 23.00
CA ASP A 301 -24.57 -29.45 24.31
C ASP A 301 -24.87 -28.21 25.15
N GLY A 302 -25.95 -28.31 25.94
CA GLY A 302 -25.92 -28.39 27.41
C GLY A 302 -25.18 -27.33 28.24
N THR A 303 -24.56 -26.34 27.62
CA THR A 303 -23.82 -25.26 28.29
C THR A 303 -24.71 -24.03 28.28
N ALA A 304 -25.05 -23.56 29.48
CA ALA A 304 -25.78 -22.33 29.67
C ALA A 304 -24.90 -21.17 29.18
N TYR A 305 -25.07 -20.76 27.92
CA TYR A 305 -24.50 -19.49 27.47
C TYR A 305 -25.07 -18.39 28.37
N PRO A 306 -24.23 -17.46 28.88
CA PRO A 306 -24.74 -16.28 29.55
C PRO A 306 -25.78 -15.63 28.64
N GLN A 307 -26.95 -15.36 29.18
CA GLN A 307 -28.06 -14.75 28.44
C GLN A 307 -27.53 -13.47 27.79
N SER A 308 -27.34 -13.51 26.47
CA SER A 308 -26.77 -12.39 25.71
C SER A 308 -27.54 -11.12 26.04
N VAL A 309 -26.83 -10.07 26.44
CA VAL A 309 -27.43 -8.75 26.76
C VAL A 309 -28.19 -8.19 25.55
N TYR A 310 -27.79 -8.59 24.35
CA TYR A 310 -28.40 -8.17 23.10
C TYR A 310 -29.31 -9.25 22.51
N THR A 311 -30.52 -8.85 22.12
CA THR A 311 -31.33 -9.61 21.17
C THR A 311 -30.91 -9.29 19.74
N LEU A 312 -31.25 -10.15 18.77
CA LEU A 312 -30.98 -9.89 17.34
C LEU A 312 -31.50 -8.52 16.89
N GLU A 313 -32.69 -8.12 17.34
CA GLU A 313 -33.29 -6.83 17.02
C GLU A 313 -32.49 -5.65 17.60
N THR A 314 -32.12 -5.72 18.87
CA THR A 314 -31.32 -4.67 19.52
C THR A 314 -29.91 -4.57 18.95
N ALA A 315 -29.25 -5.69 18.66
CA ALA A 315 -27.94 -5.74 18.01
C ALA A 315 -28.00 -5.16 16.59
N THR A 316 -28.99 -5.57 15.79
CA THR A 316 -29.23 -5.06 14.43
C THR A 316 -29.42 -3.55 14.44
N THR A 317 -30.27 -3.05 15.35
CA THR A 317 -30.53 -1.61 15.51
C THR A 317 -29.24 -0.88 15.87
N LYS A 318 -28.48 -1.41 16.83
CA LYS A 318 -27.25 -0.78 17.30
C LYS A 318 -26.17 -0.69 16.22
N CYS A 319 -25.95 -1.75 15.45
CA CYS A 319 -25.02 -1.74 14.33
C CYS A 319 -25.47 -0.78 13.21
N HIS A 320 -26.79 -0.67 13.00
CA HIS A 320 -27.36 0.22 11.97
C HIS A 320 -27.18 1.71 12.28
N GLU A 321 -26.96 2.09 13.55
CA GLU A 321 -26.63 3.47 13.93
C GLU A 321 -25.29 3.95 13.33
N LYS A 322 -24.36 3.03 13.07
CA LYS A 322 -23.01 3.33 12.56
C LYS A 322 -22.75 2.85 11.14
N MET A 323 -23.48 1.84 10.68
CA MET A 323 -23.29 1.22 9.36
C MET A 323 -24.65 1.00 8.71
N LEU A 324 -24.96 1.79 7.68
CA LEU A 324 -26.23 1.73 6.96
C LEU A 324 -26.29 0.58 5.94
N VAL A 325 -25.13 0.17 5.43
CA VAL A 325 -25.02 -0.91 4.45
C VAL A 325 -24.97 -2.24 5.18
N LYS A 326 -25.90 -3.15 4.86
CA LYS A 326 -25.96 -4.51 5.44
C LYS A 326 -25.00 -5.47 4.72
N ASP A 327 -23.71 -5.16 4.80
CA ASP A 327 -22.62 -6.00 4.28
C ASP A 327 -22.00 -6.86 5.40
N ILE A 328 -20.89 -7.54 5.10
CA ILE A 328 -20.15 -8.33 6.08
C ILE A 328 -19.77 -7.56 7.35
N TYR A 329 -19.43 -6.26 7.30
CA TYR A 329 -19.01 -5.52 8.49
C TYR A 329 -20.20 -5.24 9.39
N PHE A 330 -21.35 -4.92 8.80
CA PHE A 330 -22.60 -4.84 9.53
C PHE A 330 -22.95 -6.17 10.22
N TYR A 331 -22.87 -7.28 9.49
CA TYR A 331 -23.20 -8.59 10.04
C TYR A 331 -22.18 -9.09 11.07
N SER A 332 -20.91 -8.75 10.90
CA SER A 332 -19.85 -8.96 11.89
C SER A 332 -20.16 -8.25 13.20
N CYS A 333 -20.54 -6.97 13.13
CA CYS A 333 -20.98 -6.22 14.30
C CYS A 333 -22.16 -6.88 15.01
N VAL A 334 -23.17 -7.34 14.25
CA VAL A 334 -24.33 -8.02 14.85
C VAL A 334 -23.91 -9.32 15.53
N PHE A 335 -23.05 -10.11 14.88
CA PHE A 335 -22.51 -11.34 15.44
C PHE A 335 -21.73 -11.08 16.73
N ASP A 336 -20.78 -10.15 16.71
CA ASP A 336 -19.97 -9.79 17.88
C ASP A 336 -20.83 -9.34 19.07
N LEU A 337 -21.83 -8.48 18.84
CA LEU A 337 -22.73 -8.02 19.91
C LEU A 337 -23.53 -9.16 20.53
N LEU A 338 -23.97 -10.13 19.73
CA LEU A 338 -24.75 -11.26 20.20
C LEU A 338 -23.90 -12.26 20.98
N THR A 339 -22.65 -12.48 20.55
CA THR A 339 -21.76 -13.47 21.15
C THR A 339 -21.01 -12.93 22.37
N THR A 340 -20.66 -11.64 22.37
CA THR A 340 -19.80 -11.04 23.42
C THR A 340 -20.56 -10.10 24.37
N GLY A 341 -21.60 -9.42 23.88
CA GLY A 341 -22.27 -8.34 24.61
C GLY A 341 -21.46 -7.04 24.72
N ASP A 342 -20.27 -6.93 24.12
CA ASP A 342 -19.44 -5.73 24.21
C ASP A 342 -19.73 -4.74 23.05
N MET A 343 -20.20 -3.55 23.40
CA MET A 343 -20.54 -2.50 22.44
C MET A 343 -19.34 -1.93 21.67
N ASN A 344 -18.10 -2.12 22.15
CA ASN A 344 -16.90 -1.67 21.44
C ASN A 344 -16.73 -2.36 20.09
N PHE A 345 -17.28 -3.56 19.92
CA PHE A 345 -17.26 -4.27 18.64
C PHE A 345 -18.04 -3.55 17.53
N THR A 346 -19.02 -2.71 17.87
CA THR A 346 -19.65 -1.81 16.89
C THR A 346 -18.65 -0.80 16.34
N ALA A 347 -17.77 -0.26 17.19
CA ALA A 347 -16.72 0.66 16.75
C ALA A 347 -15.63 -0.07 15.96
N ALA A 348 -15.32 -1.32 16.33
CA ALA A 348 -14.36 -2.18 15.62
C ALA A 348 -14.79 -2.44 14.18
N ALA A 349 -16.02 -2.94 13.97
CA ALA A 349 -16.55 -3.19 12.64
C ALA A 349 -16.66 -1.90 11.79
N HIS A 350 -17.10 -0.80 12.39
CA HIS A 350 -17.16 0.48 11.69
C HIS A 350 -15.78 0.98 11.27
N SER A 351 -14.77 0.86 12.14
CA SER A 351 -13.40 1.26 11.83
C SER A 351 -12.78 0.37 10.76
N ALA A 352 -13.05 -0.95 10.79
CA ALA A 352 -12.61 -1.87 9.75
C ALA A 352 -13.17 -1.50 8.36
N LEU A 353 -14.44 -1.10 8.27
CA LEU A 353 -15.02 -0.56 7.04
C LEU A 353 -14.28 0.70 6.57
N ARG A 354 -13.97 1.63 7.47
CA ARG A 354 -13.19 2.85 7.15
C ARG A 354 -11.77 2.53 6.69
N ASP A 355 -11.14 1.51 7.27
CA ASP A 355 -9.80 1.08 6.89
C ASP A 355 -9.79 0.45 5.48
N VAL A 356 -10.84 -0.31 5.12
CA VAL A 356 -11.03 -0.85 3.77
C VAL A 356 -11.23 0.28 2.75
N GLU A 357 -12.06 1.28 3.08
CA GLU A 357 -12.24 2.45 2.21
C GLU A 357 -10.92 3.22 1.98
N ALA A 358 -10.02 3.22 2.96
CA ALA A 358 -8.73 3.91 2.89
C ALA A 358 -7.64 3.11 2.15
N LEU A 359 -7.63 1.78 2.31
CA LEU A 359 -6.52 0.93 1.89
C LEU A 359 -6.85 0.01 0.71
N HIS A 360 -8.10 -0.38 0.52
CA HIS A 360 -8.48 -1.31 -0.53
C HIS A 360 -8.47 -0.62 -1.91
N PRO A 361 -7.72 -1.12 -2.91
CA PRO A 361 -7.50 -0.41 -4.17
C PRO A 361 -8.75 -0.35 -5.06
N ARG A 362 -9.66 -1.30 -4.89
CA ARG A 362 -10.88 -1.46 -5.71
C ARG A 362 -12.13 -1.11 -4.91
N LYS A 363 -12.85 -0.07 -5.31
CA LYS A 363 -14.06 0.42 -4.61
C LYS A 363 -15.20 -0.59 -4.67
N GLU A 364 -15.30 -1.32 -5.78
CA GLU A 364 -16.30 -2.34 -6.01
C GLU A 364 -16.19 -3.55 -5.06
N HIS A 365 -15.05 -3.69 -4.37
CA HIS A 365 -14.81 -4.72 -3.36
C HIS A 365 -14.88 -4.18 -1.92
N TRP A 366 -15.23 -2.90 -1.71
CA TRP A 366 -15.33 -2.37 -0.35
C TRP A 366 -16.39 -3.09 0.46
N HIS A 367 -17.54 -3.37 -0.16
CA HIS A 367 -18.65 -4.09 0.45
C HIS A 367 -18.70 -5.53 -0.07
N ILE A 368 -18.80 -6.49 0.84
CA ILE A 368 -19.06 -7.89 0.52
C ILE A 368 -20.45 -8.22 1.08
N PHE A 369 -21.35 -8.70 0.22
CA PHE A 369 -22.71 -9.04 0.62
C PHE A 369 -22.83 -10.56 0.82
N PRO A 370 -23.59 -11.02 1.83
CA PRO A 370 -23.89 -12.44 1.96
C PRO A 370 -24.58 -12.96 0.69
N ARG A 371 -24.23 -14.18 0.26
CA ARG A 371 -24.95 -14.85 -0.82
C ARG A 371 -26.41 -15.07 -0.40
N SER A 372 -27.36 -14.50 -1.14
CA SER A 372 -28.78 -14.79 -0.97
C SER A 372 -29.02 -16.29 -1.12
N GLY A 373 -29.51 -16.94 -0.08
CA GLY A 373 -29.93 -18.34 -0.16
C GLY A 373 -31.10 -18.50 -1.12
N GLY A 374 -30.83 -19.11 -2.28
CA GLY A 374 -31.85 -19.58 -3.24
C GLY A 374 -31.25 -19.70 -4.64
N GLY A 375 -31.24 -20.84 -5.31
CA GLY A 375 -31.69 -22.19 -5.04
C GLY A 375 -31.44 -22.96 -6.34
N GLY A 376 -30.70 -24.06 -6.27
CA GLY A 376 -30.50 -24.91 -7.44
C GLY A 376 -31.80 -25.62 -7.79
N LEU A 377 -32.45 -25.21 -8.89
CA LEU A 377 -33.19 -26.14 -9.74
C LEU A 377 -32.52 -26.12 -11.11
N GLY A 378 -31.97 -27.27 -11.49
CA GLY A 378 -31.22 -27.46 -12.71
C GLY A 378 -31.99 -27.06 -13.96
N LYS A 379 -31.29 -26.43 -14.89
CA LYS A 379 -31.58 -26.59 -16.30
C LYS A 379 -30.26 -26.66 -17.07
N SER A 380 -29.73 -27.88 -17.10
CA SER A 380 -29.00 -28.34 -18.28
C SER A 380 -29.93 -28.15 -19.48
N SER A 381 -29.61 -27.20 -20.35
CA SER A 381 -29.96 -27.34 -21.77
C SER A 381 -29.02 -26.47 -22.58
N LYS A 382 -28.06 -27.16 -23.21
CA LYS A 382 -27.36 -26.70 -24.39
C LYS A 382 -28.40 -26.27 -25.41
N PHE A 383 -28.35 -25.06 -25.95
CA PHE A 383 -28.76 -24.85 -27.34
C PHE A 383 -27.93 -23.70 -27.94
N PHE A 384 -27.03 -24.13 -28.83
CA PHE A 384 -26.44 -23.35 -29.90
C PHE A 384 -27.51 -22.53 -30.61
N VAL A 385 -27.28 -21.24 -30.78
CA VAL A 385 -27.98 -20.43 -31.79
C VAL A 385 -27.09 -20.43 -33.02
N GLY A 386 -27.45 -21.29 -33.99
CA GLY A 386 -26.81 -21.38 -35.29
C GLY A 386 -27.87 -21.62 -36.36
N LEU A 387 -28.09 -20.58 -37.17
CA LEU A 387 -28.46 -20.55 -38.59
C LEU A 387 -29.28 -21.70 -39.23
N GLU A 388 -30.38 -21.27 -39.86
CA GLU A 388 -30.94 -21.74 -41.15
C GLU A 388 -32.16 -22.69 -41.23
N LEU A 389 -33.05 -22.25 -42.14
CA LEU A 389 -33.87 -22.98 -43.10
C LEU A 389 -35.28 -23.52 -42.72
N VAL A 390 -36.28 -22.73 -43.13
CA VAL A 390 -37.26 -23.05 -44.21
C VAL A 390 -38.33 -24.14 -44.00
N CYS A 391 -39.54 -23.74 -44.44
CA CYS A 391 -40.66 -24.48 -45.04
C CYS A 391 -41.87 -24.92 -44.18
N LEU A 392 -43.00 -24.27 -44.53
CA LEU A 392 -44.36 -24.82 -44.80
C LEU A 392 -45.07 -25.48 -43.61
N ILE A 393 -46.36 -25.24 -43.33
CA ILE A 393 -47.51 -25.56 -44.18
C ILE A 393 -48.70 -24.60 -43.94
N LEU A 394 -49.44 -24.43 -45.04
CA LEU A 394 -50.63 -23.64 -45.36
C LEU A 394 -51.95 -24.03 -44.65
N VAL A 395 -52.85 -23.03 -44.63
CA VAL A 395 -54.32 -23.07 -44.83
C VAL A 395 -55.21 -23.54 -43.68
N VAL A 396 -56.10 -22.64 -43.23
CA VAL A 396 -57.56 -22.84 -43.33
C VAL A 396 -58.24 -21.48 -43.59
N VAL A 397 -58.99 -21.43 -44.70
CA VAL A 397 -60.05 -20.46 -45.02
C VAL A 397 -61.34 -20.98 -44.41
N LEU A 398 -62.08 -20.13 -43.69
CA LEU A 398 -63.55 -20.04 -43.70
C LEU A 398 -63.99 -18.76 -43.01
#